data_AF-A0A2Z5US71-F1
#
_entry.id   AF-A0A2Z5US71-F1
#
_cell.length_a   1.000
_cell.length_b   1.000
_cell.length_c   1.000
_cell.angle_alpha   90.00
_cell.angle_beta   90.00
_cell.angle_gamma   90.00
#
_symmetry.space_group_name_H-M   'P 1'
#
loop_
_entity.id
_entity.type
_entity.pdbx_description
1 polymer ?
#
loop_
_entity_poly.entity_id
_entity_poly.type
_entity_poly.pdbx_seq_one_letter_code
_entity_poly.pdbx_strand_id
1 'polypeptide(L)' 'MSGTSLDRRRQQLCGRMNAERIAIRLSEITGEDHAVVRTDCELQPYRVIPAAEGRPADVELQVVLL' A
#
# COMPACT_ATOMS: atom_id res chain seq x y z
N MET A 1 -20.95 16.02 12.94
CA MET A 1 -19.95 15.89 11.85
C MET A 1 -20.27 14.61 11.10
N SER A 2 -20.97 14.75 9.97
CA SER A 2 -21.47 13.64 9.17
C SER A 2 -20.31 12.99 8.43
N GLY A 3 -19.88 11.82 8.90
CA GLY A 3 -18.92 10.98 8.19
C GLY A 3 -19.50 10.56 6.85
N THR A 4 -19.02 11.17 5.77
CA THR A 4 -19.21 10.65 4.43
C THR A 4 -18.49 9.31 4.37
N SER A 5 -19.25 8.22 4.51
CA SER A 5 -18.78 6.87 4.24
C SER A 5 -18.16 6.86 2.85
N LEU A 6 -16.83 6.97 2.77
CA LEU A 6 -16.10 6.87 1.52
C LEU A 6 -16.60 5.63 0.78
N ASP A 7 -16.89 5.78 -0.51
CA ASP A 7 -17.45 4.74 -1.38
C ASP A 7 -16.84 3.37 -1.06
N ARG A 8 -17.66 2.33 -0.90
CA ARG A 8 -17.22 0.97 -0.58
C ARG A 8 -16.14 0.47 -1.55
N ARG A 9 -16.23 0.85 -2.82
CA ARG A 9 -15.22 0.55 -3.85
C ARG A 9 -13.89 1.23 -3.55
N ARG A 10 -13.89 2.45 -3.01
CA ARG A 10 -12.68 3.13 -2.57
C ARG A 10 -12.03 2.40 -1.40
N GLN A 11 -12.81 1.97 -0.42
CA GLN A 11 -12.29 1.19 0.71
C GLN A 11 -11.61 -0.10 0.24
N GLN A 12 -12.16 -0.74 -0.79
CA GLN A 12 -11.56 -1.93 -1.40
C GLN A 12 -10.29 -1.61 -2.20
N LEU A 13 -10.34 -0.66 -3.13
CA LEU A 13 -9.23 -0.38 -4.05
C LEU A 13 -8.07 0.37 -3.39
N CYS A 14 -8.36 1.25 -2.45
CA CYS A 14 -7.37 2.07 -1.76
C CYS A 14 -7.07 1.54 -0.35
N GLY A 15 -7.52 0.34 0.00
CA GLY A 15 -7.31 -0.28 1.30
C GLY A 15 -5.99 -1.06 1.40
N ARG A 16 -5.55 -1.31 2.65
CA ARG A 16 -4.30 -2.04 2.96
C ARG A 16 -4.22 -3.40 2.25
N MET A 17 -5.31 -4.17 2.32
CA MET A 17 -5.37 -5.51 1.73
C MET A 17 -5.12 -5.51 0.22
N ASN A 18 -5.61 -4.49 -0.50
CA ASN A 18 -5.35 -4.37 -1.93
C ASN A 18 -3.92 -3.92 -2.21
N ALA A 19 -3.39 -2.98 -1.42
CA ALA A 19 -2.00 -2.54 -1.53
C ALA A 19 -1.01 -3.70 -1.28
N GLU A 20 -1.26 -4.56 -0.30
CA GLU A 20 -0.47 -5.76 -0.03
C GLU A 20 -0.47 -6.73 -1.21
N ARG A 21 -1.64 -7.03 -1.79
CA ARG A 21 -1.74 -7.88 -2.99
C ARG A 21 -0.96 -7.30 -4.17
N ILE A 22 -1.00 -5.98 -4.34
CA ILE A 22 -0.22 -5.28 -5.37
C ILE A 22 1.27 -5.41 -5.08
N ALA A 23 1.72 -5.20 -3.83
CA ALA A 23 3.12 -5.32 -3.46
C ALA A 23 3.67 -6.73 -3.70
N ILE A 24 2.92 -7.77 -3.34
CA ILE A 24 3.28 -9.17 -3.65
C ILE A 24 3.42 -9.35 -5.16
N ARG A 25 2.40 -8.93 -5.92
CA ARG A 25 2.38 -9.12 -7.37
C ARG A 25 3.50 -8.36 -8.08
N LEU A 26 3.81 -7.14 -7.65
CA LEU A 26 4.93 -6.37 -8.20
C LEU A 26 6.26 -7.03 -7.87
N SER A 27 6.42 -7.54 -6.66
CA SER A 27 7.63 -8.28 -6.27
C SER A 27 7.81 -9.53 -7.14
N GLU A 28 6.75 -10.32 -7.35
CA GLU A 28 6.77 -11.49 -8.25
C GLU A 28 7.17 -11.14 -9.69
N ILE A 29 6.68 -10.01 -10.21
CA ILE A 29 6.91 -9.61 -11.61
C ILE A 29 8.33 -9.06 -11.80
N THR A 30 8.82 -8.30 -10.83
CA THR A 30 10.07 -7.54 -10.96
C THR A 30 11.28 -8.28 -10.41
N GLY A 31 11.08 -9.20 -9.47
CA GLY A 31 12.17 -9.80 -8.70
C GLY A 31 12.74 -8.86 -7.62
N GLU A 32 12.10 -7.72 -7.38
CA GLU A 32 12.55 -6.68 -6.45
C GLU A 32 11.62 -6.59 -5.23
N ASP A 33 12.18 -6.20 -4.08
CA ASP A 33 11.40 -5.98 -2.86
C ASP A 33 10.51 -4.74 -2.98
N HIS A 34 9.25 -4.88 -2.54
CA HIS A 34 8.28 -3.79 -2.50
C HIS A 34 7.69 -3.60 -1.11
N ALA A 35 7.39 -2.34 -0.77
CA ALA A 35 6.79 -1.97 0.49
C ALA A 35 5.45 -1.27 0.30
N VAL A 36 4.52 -1.54 1.23
CA VAL A 36 3.29 -0.77 1.42
C VAL A 36 3.58 0.33 2.44
N VAL A 37 3.35 1.58 2.04
CA VAL A 37 3.50 2.74 2.92
C VAL A 37 2.16 3.42 3.18
N ARG A 38 1.99 3.93 4.41
CA ARG A 38 0.88 4.81 4.78
C ARG A 38 1.14 6.22 4.26
N THR A 39 0.10 6.90 3.81
CA THR A 39 0.19 8.31 3.38
C THR A 39 -0.79 9.20 4.13
N ASP A 40 -0.52 10.50 4.13
CA ASP A 40 -1.41 11.52 4.69
C ASP A 40 -2.61 11.85 3.77
N CYS A 41 -2.68 11.25 2.58
CA CYS A 41 -3.78 11.47 1.64
C CYS A 41 -4.96 10.54 1.96
N GLU A 42 -6.05 11.10 2.49
CA GLU A 42 -7.27 10.34 2.82
C GLU A 42 -7.87 9.57 1.62
N LEU A 43 -7.67 10.08 0.41
CA LEU A 43 -8.17 9.45 -0.82
C LEU A 43 -7.33 8.25 -1.27
N GLN A 44 -6.07 8.16 -0.80
CA GLN A 44 -5.12 7.11 -1.13
C GLN A 44 -4.23 6.80 0.09
N PRO A 45 -4.81 6.22 1.15
CA PRO A 45 -4.12 6.07 2.43
C PRO A 45 -2.95 5.08 2.37
N TYR A 46 -2.89 4.23 1.34
CA TYR A 46 -1.80 3.28 1.13
C TYR A 46 -1.24 3.39 -0.29
N ARG A 47 0.09 3.31 -0.39
CA ARG A 47 0.82 3.24 -1.67
C ARG A 47 1.80 2.08 -1.64
N VAL A 48 2.16 1.61 -2.84
CA VAL A 48 3.21 0.60 -3.02
C VAL A 48 4.39 1.27 -3.71
N ILE A 49 5.57 1.08 -3.15
CA ILE A 49 6.84 1.64 -3.65
C ILE A 49 7.94 0.56 -3.58
N PRO A 50 9.05 0.71 -4.33
CA PRO A 50 10.25 -0.09 -4.10
C PRO A 50 10.69 0.02 -2.65
N ALA A 51 11.07 -1.08 -2.01
CA ALA A 51 11.37 -1.09 -0.58
C ALA A 51 12.54 -0.15 -0.21
N ALA A 52 13.51 0.01 -1.11
CA ALA A 52 14.65 0.92 -0.95
C ALA A 52 14.27 2.40 -0.89
N GLU A 53 13.07 2.78 -1.37
CA GLU A 53 12.59 4.17 -1.38
C GLU A 53 11.75 4.51 -0.14
N GLY A 54 11.38 3.51 0.67
CA GLY A 54 10.53 3.68 1.83
C GLY A 54 11.25 4.29 3.02
N ARG A 55 10.61 5.28 3.66
CA ARG A 55 11.02 5.73 5.01
C ARG A 55 10.49 4.71 6.03
N PRO A 56 11.34 4.12 6.90
CA PRO A 56 10.91 3.07 7.83
C PRO A 56 9.72 3.46 8.71
N ALA A 57 9.56 4.75 9.05
CA ALA A 57 8.45 5.25 9.85
C ALA A 57 7.08 5.17 9.15
N ASP A 58 7.06 5.13 7.82
CA ASP A 58 5.84 5.12 7.01
C ASP A 58 5.51 3.71 6.48
N VAL A 59 6.43 2.75 6.65
CA VAL A 59 6.29 1.37 6.15
C VAL A 59 5.34 0.60 7.04
N GLU A 60 4.31 0.06 6.41
CA GLU A 60 3.24 -0.68 7.08
C GLU A 60 3.33 -2.19 6.85
N LEU A 61 4.00 -2.58 5.76
CA LEU A 61 4.33 -3.94 5.36
C LEU A 61 5.44 -3.87 4.31
N GLN A 62 6.43 -4.77 4.38
CA GLN A 62 7.39 -5.02 3.31
C GLN A 62 7.28 -6.46 2.85
N VAL A 63 7.26 -6.67 1.54
CA VAL A 63 7.37 -7.98 0.90
C VAL A 63 8.84 -8.18 0.54
N VAL A 64 9.43 -9.24 1.09
CA VAL A 64 10.84 -9.60 0.87
C VAL A 64 10.87 -10.90 0.08
N LEU A 65 11.59 -10.91 -1.03
CA LEU A 65 11.87 -12.14 -1.78
C LEU A 65 13.06 -12.85 -1.13
N LEU A 66 12.91 -14.15 -0.86
CA LEU A 66 13.92 -15.01 -0.22
C LEU A 66 14.74 -15.79 -1.25
#